data_AF-A0A816ZSS5-F1
#
_entry.id   AF-A0A816ZSS5-F1
#
_cell.length_a   1.000
_cell.length_b   1.000
_cell.length_c   1.000
_cell.angle_alpha   90.00
_cell.angle_beta   90.00
_cell.angle_gamma   90.00
#
_symmetry.space_group_name_H-M   'P 1'
#
loop_
_entity.id
_entity.type
_entity.pdbx_description
1 polymer ?
#
loop_
_entity_poly.entity_id
_entity_poly.type
_entity_poly.pdbx_seq_one_letter_code
_entity_poly.pdbx_strand_id
1 'polypeptide(L)'
;MEIFDEFGADALRLYLITSPVVRGKPLKFKNEGVRDILKDVFLPWYNALRLLIQSCDQLKVNKKVNFIYDEKRLYSSMSSNSNVMHTWIVSYTQTLLDFVRKEMEAYRLYTVVPRLVKYIDMLTN
;
A
#
# COMPACT_ATOMS: atom_id res chain seq x y z
N MET A 1 13.81 -23.75 3.52
CA MET A 1 12.37 -23.45 3.50
C MET A 1 11.95 -22.59 4.69
N GLU A 2 12.65 -22.65 5.82
CA GLU A 2 12.35 -21.89 7.05
C GLU A 2 11.98 -20.41 6.87
N ILE A 3 12.67 -19.62 6.05
CA ILE A 3 12.34 -18.19 5.83
C ILE A 3 10.98 -18.00 5.17
N PHE A 4 10.61 -18.90 4.23
CA PHE A 4 9.30 -18.85 3.59
C PHE A 4 8.19 -19.21 4.58
N ASP A 5 8.46 -20.19 5.44
CA ASP A 5 7.52 -20.66 6.45
C ASP A 5 7.35 -19.63 7.58
N GLU A 6 8.42 -18.90 7.94
CA GLU A 6 8.41 -17.91 9.03
C GLU A 6 7.89 -16.55 8.59
N PHE A 7 8.30 -16.06 7.40
CA PHE A 7 8.04 -14.68 6.98
C PHE A 7 7.20 -14.54 5.70
N GLY A 8 6.98 -15.65 4.99
CA GLY A 8 6.28 -15.64 3.71
C GLY A 8 7.16 -15.20 2.53
N ALA A 9 6.77 -15.65 1.34
CA ALA A 9 7.53 -15.40 0.11
C ALA A 9 7.56 -13.91 -0.29
N ASP A 10 6.50 -13.15 -0.01
CA ASP A 10 6.40 -11.76 -0.44
C ASP A 10 7.27 -10.82 0.40
N ALA A 11 7.47 -11.11 1.68
CA ALA A 11 8.43 -10.39 2.51
C ALA A 11 9.84 -10.52 1.96
N LEU A 12 10.24 -11.74 1.57
CA LEU A 12 11.53 -11.98 0.94
C LEU A 12 11.66 -11.30 -0.43
N ARG A 13 10.63 -11.38 -1.28
CA ARG A 13 10.63 -10.70 -2.59
C ARG A 13 10.82 -9.20 -2.42
N LEU A 14 10.06 -8.60 -1.51
CA LEU A 14 10.10 -7.16 -1.27
C LEU A 14 11.44 -6.74 -0.66
N TYR A 15 12.00 -7.53 0.27
CA TYR A 15 13.34 -7.34 0.80
C TYR A 15 14.39 -7.34 -0.32
N LEU A 16 14.35 -8.31 -1.23
CA LEU A 16 15.31 -8.38 -2.34
C LEU A 16 15.18 -7.21 -3.32
N ILE A 17 13.95 -6.83 -3.68
CA ILE A 17 13.68 -5.74 -4.64
C ILE A 17 14.10 -4.37 -4.09
N THR A 18 14.00 -4.18 -2.77
CA THR A 18 14.42 -2.94 -2.10
C THR A 18 15.91 -2.87 -1.81
N SER A 19 16.58 -4.01 -1.83
CA SER A 19 18.00 -4.10 -1.52
C SER A 19 18.90 -3.54 -2.63
N PRO A 20 20.18 -3.24 -2.35
CA PRO A 20 21.15 -2.82 -3.36
C PRO A 20 21.41 -3.89 -4.45
N VAL A 21 20.96 -5.13 -4.27
CA VAL A 21 21.17 -6.22 -5.24
C VAL A 21 20.60 -5.90 -6.61
N VAL A 22 19.47 -5.20 -6.68
CA VAL A 22 18.85 -4.82 -7.96
C VAL A 22 19.66 -3.75 -8.72
N ARG A 23 20.67 -3.15 -8.06
CA ARG A 23 21.61 -2.21 -8.69
C ARG A 23 22.98 -2.86 -8.96
N GLY A 24 23.07 -4.19 -8.89
CA GLY A 24 24.33 -4.93 -9.08
C GLY A 24 25.34 -4.74 -7.95
N LYS A 25 24.91 -4.23 -6.79
CA LYS A 25 25.77 -4.08 -5.60
C LYS A 25 25.61 -5.28 -4.66
N PRO A 26 26.65 -5.63 -3.88
CA PRO A 26 26.58 -6.76 -2.98
C PRO A 26 25.52 -6.55 -1.88
N LEU A 27 24.74 -7.59 -1.60
CA LEU A 27 23.77 -7.65 -0.52
C LEU A 27 24.30 -8.57 0.59
N LYS A 28 24.44 -8.03 1.81
CA LYS A 28 24.63 -8.85 3.01
C LYS A 28 23.25 -9.27 3.50
N PHE A 29 22.84 -10.48 3.13
CA PHE A 29 21.54 -11.03 3.52
C PHE A 29 21.45 -11.20 5.04
N LYS A 30 20.31 -10.81 5.61
CA LYS A 30 20.01 -10.91 7.04
C LYS A 30 18.52 -11.23 7.23
N ASN A 31 18.21 -12.22 8.06
CA ASN A 31 16.82 -12.59 8.34
C ASN A 31 16.06 -11.45 9.04
N GLU A 32 16.75 -10.67 9.89
CA GLU A 32 16.11 -9.54 10.56
C GLU A 32 15.56 -8.52 9.56
N GLY A 33 16.27 -8.29 8.44
CA GLY A 33 15.81 -7.37 7.41
C GLY A 33 14.52 -7.83 6.71
N VAL A 34 14.29 -9.15 6.59
CA VAL A 34 13.03 -9.69 6.05
C VAL A 34 11.89 -9.49 7.06
N ARG A 35 12.17 -9.65 8.35
CA ARG A 35 11.21 -9.40 9.43
C ARG A 35 10.83 -7.92 9.52
N ASP A 36 11.78 -7.01 9.33
CA ASP A 36 11.52 -5.57 9.32
C ASP A 36 10.56 -5.18 8.19
N ILE A 37 10.69 -5.79 7.01
CA ILE A 37 9.74 -5.59 5.91
C ILE A 37 8.30 -5.97 6.28
N LEU A 38 8.11 -7.09 7.00
CA LEU A 38 6.78 -7.45 7.48
C LEU A 38 6.21 -6.40 8.42
N LYS A 39 7.03 -5.97 9.39
CA LYS A 39 6.62 -5.04 10.43
C LYS A 39 6.33 -3.65 9.88
N ASP A 40 7.19 -3.14 9.00
CA ASP A 40 7.16 -1.74 8.59
C ASP A 40 6.34 -1.52 7.31
N VAL A 41 6.05 -2.59 6.55
CA VAL A 41 5.28 -2.50 5.29
C VAL A 41 3.99 -3.29 5.34
N PHE A 42 4.08 -4.60 5.55
CA PHE A 42 2.91 -5.47 5.43
C PHE A 42 1.89 -5.27 6.55
N LEU A 43 2.34 -5.07 7.80
CA LEU A 43 1.43 -4.81 8.92
C LEU A 43 0.63 -3.51 8.75
N PRO A 44 1.24 -2.34 8.46
CA PRO A 44 0.48 -1.12 8.17
C PRO A 44 -0.51 -1.30 7.02
N TRP A 45 -0.09 -1.98 5.95
CA TRP A 45 -0.96 -2.21 4.79
C TRP A 45 -2.16 -3.09 5.14
N TYR A 46 -1.93 -4.18 5.87
CA TYR A 46 -2.99 -5.07 6.32
C TYR A 46 -3.96 -4.35 7.27
N ASN A 47 -3.44 -3.51 8.18
CA ASN A 47 -4.26 -2.73 9.11
C ASN A 47 -5.19 -1.75 8.37
N ALA A 48 -4.70 -1.06 7.35
CA ALA A 48 -5.52 -0.18 6.51
C ALA A 48 -6.66 -0.94 5.80
N LEU A 49 -6.35 -2.10 5.21
CA LEU A 49 -7.35 -2.94 4.56
C LEU A 49 -8.39 -3.46 5.57
N ARG A 50 -7.92 -3.91 6.73
CA ARG A 50 -8.78 -4.41 7.80
C ARG A 50 -9.75 -3.33 8.28
N LEU A 51 -9.29 -2.09 8.45
CA LEU A 51 -10.13 -0.96 8.82
C LEU A 51 -11.23 -0.70 7.79
N LEU A 52 -10.92 -0.78 6.50
CA LEU A 52 -11.91 -0.63 5.42
C LEU A 52 -13.00 -1.72 5.52
N ILE A 53 -12.60 -2.98 5.65
CA ILE A 53 -13.53 -4.10 5.74
C ILE A 53 -14.44 -3.94 6.97
N GLN A 54 -13.86 -3.61 8.12
CA GLN A 54 -14.62 -3.38 9.35
C GLN A 54 -15.62 -2.22 9.21
N SER A 55 -15.23 -1.14 8.54
CA SER A 55 -16.11 0.01 8.29
C SER A 55 -17.29 -0.38 7.38
N CYS A 56 -17.03 -1.19 6.35
CA CYS A 56 -18.07 -1.73 5.48
C CYS A 56 -19.05 -2.64 6.25
N ASP A 57 -18.55 -3.50 7.14
CA ASP A 57 -19.41 -4.38 7.93
C ASP A 57 -20.20 -3.61 8.99
N GLN A 58 -19.61 -2.58 9.61
CA GLN A 58 -20.35 -1.67 10.49
C GLN A 58 -21.45 -0.91 9.76
N LEU A 59 -21.23 -0.50 8.51
CA LEU A 59 -22.29 0.12 7.68
C LEU A 59 -23.46 -0.84 7.43
N LYS A 60 -23.18 -2.13 7.18
CA LYS A 60 -24.22 -3.15 7.02
C LYS A 60 -25.02 -3.33 8.31
N VAL A 61 -24.36 -3.43 9.46
CA VAL A 61 -25.03 -3.67 10.75
C VAL A 61 -25.84 -2.44 11.18
N ASN A 62 -25.24 -1.25 11.17
CA ASN A 62 -25.84 -0.06 11.76
C ASN A 62 -26.84 0.64 10.83
N LYS A 63 -26.54 0.71 9.53
CA LYS A 63 -27.37 1.44 8.56
C LYS A 63 -28.19 0.50 7.67
N LYS A 64 -28.03 -0.82 7.79
CA LYS A 64 -28.65 -1.84 6.89
C LYS A 64 -28.34 -1.57 5.41
N VAL A 65 -27.20 -0.93 5.13
CA VAL A 65 -26.75 -0.63 3.77
C VAL A 65 -25.61 -1.58 3.42
N ASN A 66 -25.81 -2.38 2.36
CA ASN A 66 -24.72 -3.12 1.75
C ASN A 66 -23.86 -2.15 0.93
N PHE A 67 -22.60 -2.00 1.33
CA PHE A 67 -21.64 -1.23 0.55
C PHE A 67 -21.36 -1.97 -0.77
N ILE A 68 -21.74 -1.34 -1.88
CA ILE A 68 -21.38 -1.76 -3.24
C ILE A 68 -20.63 -0.60 -3.84
N TYR A 69 -19.46 -0.89 -4.40
CA TYR A 69 -18.67 0.12 -5.10
C TYR A 69 -19.42 0.59 -6.35
N ASP A 70 -19.63 1.90 -6.46
CA ASP A 70 -20.23 2.54 -7.61
C ASP A 70 -19.37 3.75 -8.02
N GLU A 71 -18.77 3.64 -9.20
CA GLU A 71 -17.90 4.66 -9.77
C GLU A 71 -18.65 5.96 -10.07
N LYS A 72 -19.91 5.89 -10.51
CA LYS A 72 -20.70 7.09 -10.82
C LYS A 72 -20.98 7.93 -9.57
N ARG A 73 -21.22 7.24 -8.46
CA ARG A 73 -21.46 7.85 -7.14
C ARG A 73 -20.22 8.58 -6.62
N LEU A 74 -19.03 8.05 -6.89
CA LEU A 74 -17.76 8.67 -6.53
C LEU A 74 -17.64 10.05 -7.21
N TYR A 75 -17.76 10.10 -8.54
CA TYR A 75 -17.61 11.34 -9.30
C TYR A 75 -18.72 12.36 -9.01
N SER A 76 -19.96 11.91 -8.81
CA SER A 76 -21.05 12.81 -8.40
C SER A 76 -20.78 13.42 -7.02
N SER A 77 -20.22 12.64 -6.08
CA SER A 77 -19.88 13.11 -4.73
C SER A 77 -18.68 14.06 -4.69
N MET A 78 -17.76 13.96 -5.66
CA MET A 78 -16.66 14.92 -5.82
C MET A 78 -17.13 16.28 -6.33
N SER A 79 -18.23 16.31 -7.09
CA SER A 79 -18.77 17.53 -7.71
C SER A 79 -19.63 18.38 -6.75
N SER A 80 -20.19 17.76 -5.71
CA SER A 80 -21.07 18.41 -4.73
C SER A 80 -20.42 18.44 -3.34
N ASN A 81 -19.83 19.58 -2.93
CA ASN A 81 -19.28 19.81 -1.57
C ASN A 81 -18.45 18.64 -1.02
N SER A 82 -17.52 18.13 -1.83
CA SER A 82 -16.66 17.03 -1.43
C SER A 82 -15.74 17.43 -0.28
N ASN A 83 -15.65 16.58 0.75
CA ASN A 83 -14.65 16.73 1.79
C ASN A 83 -13.25 16.86 1.16
N VAL A 84 -12.51 17.90 1.53
CA VAL A 84 -11.14 18.19 1.03
C VAL A 84 -10.23 16.96 1.16
N MET A 85 -10.41 16.17 2.22
CA MET A 85 -9.64 14.95 2.45
C MET A 85 -9.87 13.91 1.35
N HIS A 86 -11.10 13.75 0.84
CA HIS A 86 -11.38 12.79 -0.22
C HIS A 86 -10.68 13.18 -1.52
N THR A 87 -10.76 14.46 -1.88
CA THR A 87 -10.05 15.00 -3.06
C THR A 87 -8.54 14.86 -2.91
N TRP A 88 -8.01 15.12 -1.71
CA TRP A 88 -6.60 14.95 -1.42
C TRP A 88 -6.15 13.49 -1.55
N ILE A 89 -6.90 12.52 -0.99
CA ILE A 89 -6.59 11.09 -1.13
C ILE A 89 -6.52 10.71 -2.60
N VAL A 90 -7.53 11.06 -3.40
CA VAL A 90 -7.55 10.74 -4.85
C VAL A 90 -6.37 11.39 -5.58
N SER A 91 -6.08 12.66 -5.32
CA SER A 91 -4.94 13.37 -5.91
C SER A 91 -3.60 12.73 -5.53
N TYR A 92 -3.45 12.29 -4.29
CA TYR A 92 -2.23 11.67 -3.81
C TYR A 92 -2.05 10.27 -4.41
N THR A 93 -3.13 9.51 -4.57
CA THR A 93 -3.13 8.23 -5.30
C THR A 93 -2.70 8.41 -6.75
N GLN A 94 -3.24 9.40 -7.47
CA GLN A 94 -2.82 9.66 -8.85
C GLN A 94 -1.33 10.03 -8.93
N THR A 95 -0.85 10.87 -8.00
CA THR A 95 0.58 11.21 -7.90
C THR A 95 1.45 9.99 -7.66
N LEU A 96 1.00 9.04 -6.81
CA LEU A 96 1.69 7.77 -6.59
C LEU A 96 1.71 6.94 -7.87
N LEU A 97 0.59 6.80 -8.58
CA LEU A 97 0.50 6.02 -9.81
C LEU A 97 1.46 6.54 -10.88
N ASP A 98 1.51 7.86 -11.08
CA ASP A 98 2.43 8.48 -12.04
C ASP A 98 3.89 8.27 -11.65
N PHE A 99 4.22 8.34 -10.37
CA PHE A 99 5.55 8.03 -9.87
C PHE A 99 5.92 6.57 -10.14
N VAL A 100 5.04 5.63 -9.79
CA VAL A 100 5.29 4.19 -9.99
C VAL A 100 5.48 3.88 -11.47
N ARG A 101 4.65 4.42 -12.36
CA ARG A 101 4.80 4.23 -13.81
C ARG A 101 6.19 4.68 -14.30
N LYS A 102 6.60 5.91 -13.95
CA LYS A 102 7.90 6.46 -14.35
C LYS A 102 9.09 5.66 -13.84
N GLU A 103 9.02 5.17 -12.61
CA GLU A 103 10.11 4.40 -12.01
C GLU A 103 10.15 2.97 -12.55
N MET A 104 9.00 2.36 -12.81
CA MET A 104 8.90 1.02 -13.40
C MET A 104 9.36 1.00 -14.86
N GLU A 105 9.03 2.04 -15.67
CA GLU A 105 9.54 2.22 -17.04
C GLU A 105 11.08 2.30 -17.07
N ALA A 106 11.67 2.88 -16.04
CA ALA A 106 13.12 3.01 -15.90
C ALA A 106 13.79 1.83 -15.16
N TYR A 107 13.05 0.75 -14.85
CA TYR A 107 13.52 -0.42 -14.10
C TYR A 107 14.10 -0.09 -12.70
N ARG A 108 13.64 1.00 -12.07
CA ARG A 108 14.11 1.46 -10.75
C ARG A 108 13.22 0.94 -9.61
N LEU A 109 12.99 -0.38 -9.53
CA LEU A 109 12.03 -0.96 -8.58
C LEU A 109 12.31 -0.63 -7.10
N TYR A 110 13.58 -0.41 -6.74
CA TYR A 110 13.99 -0.06 -5.39
C TYR A 110 13.45 1.30 -4.90
N THR A 111 13.00 2.19 -5.80
CA THR A 111 12.42 3.50 -5.43
C THR A 111 10.92 3.41 -5.12
N VAL A 112 10.25 2.37 -5.62
CA VAL A 112 8.80 2.19 -5.53
C VAL A 112 8.39 1.90 -4.09
N VAL A 113 9.06 0.97 -3.42
CA VAL A 113 8.65 0.48 -2.10
C VAL A 113 8.70 1.58 -1.03
N PRO A 114 9.76 2.40 -0.90
CA PRO A 114 9.76 3.51 0.05
C PRO A 114 8.59 4.48 -0.19
N ARG A 115 8.20 4.70 -1.45
CA ARG A 115 7.08 5.57 -1.79
C ARG A 115 5.73 4.93 -1.42
N LEU A 116 5.57 3.63 -1.62
CA LEU A 116 4.38 2.88 -1.19
C LEU A 116 4.22 2.89 0.33
N VAL A 117 5.29 2.67 1.08
CA VAL A 117 5.28 2.73 2.55
C VAL A 117 4.83 4.10 3.02
N LYS A 118 5.40 5.17 2.45
CA LYS A 118 4.99 6.55 2.76
C LYS A 118 3.52 6.81 2.40
N TYR A 119 3.02 6.21 1.32
CA TYR A 119 1.62 6.34 0.95
C TYR A 119 0.69 5.67 1.96
N ILE A 120 1.03 4.46 2.40
CA ILE A 120 0.26 3.73 3.43
C ILE A 120 0.28 4.50 4.75
N ASP A 121 1.45 5.01 5.17
CA ASP A 121 1.59 5.83 6.38
C ASP A 121 0.66 7.04 6.36
N MET A 122 0.65 7.80 5.25
CA MET A 122 -0.24 8.95 5.03
C MET A 122 -1.73 8.60 4.93
N LEU A 123 -2.07 7.34 4.68
CA LEU A 123 -3.46 6.87 4.68
C LEU A 123 -3.92 6.52 6.10
N THR A 124 -3.00 6.06 6.95
CA THR A 124 -3.29 5.55 8.30
C THR A 124 -3.12 6.57 9.41
N ASN A 125 -2.25 7.56 9.23
CA ASN A 125 -1.88 8.59 10.20
C ASN A 125 -2.20 9.99 9.67
#